data_AF-A0A448TTH2-F1
#
_entry.id   AF-A0A448TTH2-F1
#
_cell.length_a   1.000
_cell.length_b   1.000
_cell.length_c   1.000
_cell.angle_alpha   90.00
_cell.angle_beta   90.00
_cell.angle_gamma   90.00
#
_symmetry.space_group_name_H-M   'P 1'
#
loop_
_entity.id
_entity.type
_entity.pdbx_description
1 polymer ?
#
loop_
_entity_poly.entity_id
_entity_poly.type
_entity_poly.pdbx_seq_one_letter_code
_entity_poly.pdbx_strand_id
1 'polypeptide(L)'
;MQHPVIEFYLGKRKSLEGFSLEEMWNMSDLIFSDGYFWIPWLLPITPFKNKEVVVGRKWNKRVPIFSQADADVFAQNEDIQKCYLKSIDRIFAYFELEREGSLVFPTKVLQDRSFWLHPAGHETKKISRLIHSLSVCGQFELAVNLQKLAISLGTEKGYIQDKTLGIWQKII
;
A
#
# COMPACT_ATOMS: atom_id res chain seq x y z
N MET A 1 -6.15 3.70 24.31
CA MET A 1 -6.46 2.49 23.52
C MET A 1 -5.52 2.48 22.34
N GLN A 2 -4.83 1.37 22.08
CA GLN A 2 -3.87 1.29 20.97
C GLN A 2 -4.61 1.27 19.63
N HIS A 3 -4.02 1.84 18.58
CA HIS A 3 -4.72 1.93 17.30
C HIS A 3 -5.04 0.53 16.73
N PRO A 4 -6.22 0.30 16.13
CA PRO A 4 -6.63 -1.05 15.78
C PRO A 4 -5.73 -1.73 14.74
N VAL A 5 -5.15 -1.00 13.79
CA VAL A 5 -4.17 -1.61 12.86
C VAL A 5 -2.88 -2.01 13.58
N ILE A 6 -2.45 -1.27 14.61
CA ILE A 6 -1.25 -1.64 15.40
C ILE A 6 -1.51 -2.94 16.15
N GLU A 7 -2.67 -3.07 16.80
CA GLU A 7 -3.08 -4.32 17.45
C GLU A 7 -3.17 -5.50 16.47
N PHE A 8 -3.58 -5.25 15.22
CA PHE A 8 -3.64 -6.26 14.17
C PHE A 8 -2.25 -6.77 13.78
N TYR A 9 -1.28 -5.86 13.59
CA TYR A 9 0.11 -6.24 13.31
C TYR A 9 0.80 -6.94 14.48
N LEU A 10 0.36 -6.65 15.72
CA LEU A 10 0.83 -7.35 16.92
C LEU A 10 0.11 -8.68 17.17
N GLY A 11 -0.78 -9.13 16.28
CA GLY A 11 -1.54 -10.37 16.43
C GLY A 11 -2.59 -10.35 17.54
N LYS A 12 -2.88 -9.19 18.14
CA LYS A 12 -3.82 -9.04 19.24
C LYS A 12 -5.27 -8.93 18.77
N ARG A 13 -5.50 -8.72 17.47
CA ARG A 13 -6.84 -8.70 16.89
C ARG A 13 -6.86 -9.21 15.45
N LYS A 14 -8.06 -9.55 15.01
CA LYS A 14 -8.40 -9.82 13.61
C LYS A 14 -8.93 -8.55 12.92
N SER A 15 -8.98 -8.61 11.59
CA SER A 15 -9.67 -7.63 10.76
C SER A 15 -11.18 -7.60 11.05
N LEU A 16 -11.91 -6.63 10.47
CA LEU A 16 -13.36 -6.54 10.62
C LEU A 16 -14.05 -7.77 10.04
N GLU A 17 -13.45 -8.37 9.03
CA GLU A 17 -13.90 -9.56 8.32
C GLU A 17 -13.44 -10.87 8.99
N GLY A 18 -12.71 -10.78 10.12
CA GLY A 18 -12.31 -11.94 10.90
C GLY A 18 -10.99 -12.60 10.46
N PHE A 19 -10.26 -12.01 9.52
CA PHE A 19 -8.94 -12.51 9.10
C PHE A 19 -7.80 -12.02 10.00
N SER A 20 -6.83 -12.88 10.28
CA SER A 20 -5.52 -12.54 10.83
C SER A 20 -4.59 -11.98 9.76
N LEU A 21 -3.44 -11.45 10.18
CA LEU A 21 -2.40 -10.98 9.25
C LEU A 21 -1.85 -12.12 8.38
N GLU A 22 -1.65 -13.30 8.97
CA GLU A 22 -1.16 -14.48 8.24
C GLU A 22 -2.18 -15.00 7.23
N GLU A 23 -3.47 -15.03 7.60
CA GLU A 23 -4.55 -15.38 6.68
C GLU A 23 -4.58 -14.41 5.48
N MET A 24 -4.34 -13.11 5.71
CA MET A 24 -4.27 -12.11 4.63
C MET A 24 -3.07 -12.32 3.70
N TRP A 25 -1.90 -12.72 4.21
CA TRP A 25 -0.74 -13.03 3.37
C TRP A 25 -1.00 -14.20 2.40
N ASN A 26 -1.84 -15.14 2.81
CA ASN A 26 -2.17 -16.34 2.03
C ASN A 26 -3.41 -16.17 1.12
N MET A 27 -3.98 -14.97 1.02
CA MET A 27 -5.09 -14.70 0.10
C MET A 27 -4.64 -14.77 -1.36
N SER A 28 -5.55 -15.16 -2.26
CA SER A 28 -5.27 -15.22 -3.70
C SER A 28 -5.20 -13.84 -4.34
N ASP A 29 -4.56 -13.75 -5.51
CA ASP A 29 -4.50 -12.48 -6.26
C ASP A 29 -5.87 -11.96 -6.69
N LEU A 30 -6.86 -12.84 -6.85
CA LEU A 30 -8.25 -12.43 -7.08
C LEU A 30 -8.80 -11.60 -5.91
N ILE A 31 -8.47 -11.97 -4.67
CA ILE A 31 -8.86 -11.19 -3.49
C ILE A 31 -8.07 -9.87 -3.42
N PHE A 32 -6.80 -9.87 -3.80
CA PHE A 32 -6.03 -8.61 -3.89
C PHE A 32 -6.57 -7.70 -5.00
N SER A 33 -7.09 -8.26 -6.10
CA SER A 33 -7.76 -7.53 -7.17
C SER A 33 -9.10 -6.93 -6.72
N ASP A 34 -10.01 -7.78 -6.25
CA ASP A 34 -11.43 -7.42 -6.13
C ASP A 34 -11.85 -7.10 -4.70
N GLY A 35 -11.10 -7.64 -3.72
CA GLY A 35 -11.27 -7.33 -2.31
C GLY A 35 -10.67 -5.97 -1.98
N TYR A 36 -11.44 -5.09 -1.36
CA TYR A 36 -10.95 -3.80 -0.84
C TYR A 36 -10.75 -3.80 0.67
N PHE A 37 -11.17 -4.86 1.35
CA PHE A 37 -11.19 -4.93 2.81
C PHE A 37 -9.80 -5.01 3.43
N TRP A 38 -8.83 -5.63 2.76
CA TRP A 38 -7.45 -5.77 3.25
C TRP A 38 -6.67 -4.45 3.22
N ILE A 39 -7.01 -3.54 2.29
CA ILE A 39 -6.30 -2.28 2.05
C ILE A 39 -6.11 -1.45 3.32
N PRO A 40 -7.14 -1.16 4.15
CA PRO A 40 -6.94 -0.37 5.35
C PRO A 40 -6.08 -1.05 6.43
N TRP A 41 -5.98 -2.38 6.40
CA TRP A 41 -5.16 -3.13 7.35
C TRP A 41 -3.72 -3.22 6.90
N LEU A 42 -3.47 -3.54 5.63
CA LEU A 42 -2.13 -3.74 5.11
C LEU A 42 -1.48 -2.44 4.64
N LEU A 43 -2.28 -1.42 4.30
CA LEU A 43 -1.83 -0.12 3.83
C LEU A 43 -2.44 1.01 4.68
N PRO A 44 -2.07 1.10 5.96
CA PRO A 44 -2.48 2.21 6.81
C PRO A 44 -1.91 3.53 6.27
N ILE A 45 -2.69 4.60 6.42
CA ILE A 45 -2.31 5.94 5.98
C ILE A 45 -2.71 6.96 7.03
N THR A 46 -2.04 8.10 7.03
CA THR A 46 -2.49 9.32 7.72
C THR A 46 -3.41 10.13 6.79
N PRO A 47 -4.09 11.18 7.28
CA PRO A 47 -4.69 12.18 6.41
C PRO A 47 -3.62 12.88 5.55
N PHE A 48 -3.90 13.07 4.26
CA PHE A 48 -3.03 13.89 3.41
C PHE A 48 -3.05 15.34 3.93
N LYS A 49 -1.86 15.96 4.07
CA LYS A 49 -1.67 17.31 4.65
C LYS A 49 -2.63 18.40 4.13
N ASN A 50 -3.09 18.27 2.89
CA ASN A 50 -3.94 19.28 2.22
C ASN A 50 -5.39 18.81 1.95
N LYS A 51 -5.83 17.71 2.56
CA LYS A 51 -7.22 17.24 2.45
C LYS A 51 -7.73 16.80 3.82
N GLU A 52 -8.69 17.55 4.35
CA GLU A 52 -9.51 17.14 5.51
C GLU A 52 -10.21 15.79 5.27
N VAL A 53 -10.35 15.38 4.01
CA VAL A 53 -10.92 14.10 3.60
C VAL A 53 -9.83 13.13 3.17
N VAL A 54 -9.56 12.15 4.04
CA VAL A 54 -8.71 10.99 3.72
C VAL A 54 -9.32 10.19 2.57
N VAL A 55 -8.48 9.82 1.60
CA VAL A 55 -8.84 8.90 0.50
C VAL A 55 -9.16 7.52 1.11
N GLY A 56 -10.43 7.33 1.44
CA GLY A 56 -10.94 6.19 2.20
C GLY A 56 -12.18 6.56 3.02
N ARG A 57 -12.14 7.64 3.82
CA ARG A 57 -13.26 8.07 4.68
C ARG A 57 -14.49 8.56 3.92
N LYS A 58 -14.31 9.05 2.69
CA LYS A 58 -15.43 9.41 1.80
C LYS A 58 -16.34 8.20 1.50
N TRP A 59 -15.77 7.00 1.46
CA TRP A 59 -16.44 5.77 1.00
C TRP A 59 -16.62 4.74 2.11
N ASN A 60 -15.74 4.75 3.13
CA ASN A 60 -15.83 3.89 4.29
C ASN A 60 -15.40 4.64 5.56
N LYS A 61 -16.39 5.11 6.33
CA LYS A 61 -16.19 5.84 7.60
C LYS A 61 -15.58 4.98 8.72
N ARG A 62 -15.58 3.65 8.56
CA ARG A 62 -15.07 2.70 9.56
C ARG A 62 -13.59 2.35 9.34
N VAL A 63 -12.95 2.88 8.29
CA VAL A 63 -11.53 2.66 8.04
C VAL A 63 -10.71 3.35 9.13
N PRO A 64 -9.91 2.60 9.91
CA PRO A 64 -8.99 3.18 10.88
C PRO A 64 -7.91 3.97 10.14
N ILE A 65 -7.59 5.17 10.63
CA ILE A 65 -6.64 6.12 10.02
C ILE A 65 -5.66 6.53 11.09
N PHE A 66 -4.38 6.50 10.74
CA PHE A 66 -3.31 6.90 11.64
C PHE A 66 -3.37 8.40 11.92
N SER A 67 -3.26 8.74 13.20
CA SER A 67 -2.65 10.00 13.60
C SER A 67 -1.14 9.95 13.36
N GLN A 68 -0.44 11.08 13.47
CA GLN A 68 1.03 11.08 13.40
C GLN A 68 1.63 10.19 14.49
N ALA A 69 1.08 10.24 15.71
CA ALA A 69 1.55 9.41 16.82
C ALA A 69 1.39 7.90 16.54
N ASP A 70 0.30 7.48 15.87
CA ASP A 70 0.12 6.09 15.48
C ASP A 70 1.14 5.65 14.44
N ALA A 71 1.43 6.53 13.47
CA ALA A 71 2.43 6.30 12.45
C ALA A 71 3.85 6.17 13.05
N ASP A 72 4.18 7.02 14.03
CA ASP A 72 5.47 6.98 14.73
C ASP A 72 5.62 5.68 15.53
N VAL A 73 4.58 5.25 16.27
CA VAL A 73 4.58 3.96 16.98
C VAL A 73 4.75 2.80 16.01
N PHE A 74 4.08 2.85 14.86
CA PHE A 74 4.18 1.82 13.83
C PHE A 74 5.60 1.76 13.24
N ALA A 75 6.19 2.92 12.95
CA ALA A 75 7.54 3.04 12.37
C ALA A 75 8.65 2.57 13.32
N GLN A 76 8.49 2.80 14.62
CA GLN A 76 9.52 2.51 15.63
C GLN A 76 9.48 1.06 16.18
N ASN A 77 8.42 0.30 15.87
CA ASN A 77 8.29 -1.07 16.38
C ASN A 77 8.85 -2.09 15.38
N GLU A 78 9.95 -2.75 15.73
CA GLU A 78 10.65 -3.69 14.84
C GLU A 78 9.81 -4.90 14.40
N ASP A 79 8.99 -5.46 15.29
CA ASP A 79 8.15 -6.62 14.96
C ASP A 79 7.04 -6.24 13.98
N ILE A 80 6.46 -5.06 14.18
CA ILE A 80 5.51 -4.48 13.22
C ILE A 80 6.21 -4.24 11.88
N GLN A 81 7.42 -3.68 11.86
CA GLN A 81 8.16 -3.41 10.62
C GLN A 81 8.47 -4.69 9.82
N LYS A 82 8.87 -5.77 10.49
CA LYS A 82 9.08 -7.10 9.85
C LYS A 82 7.80 -7.60 9.19
N CYS A 83 6.69 -7.57 9.93
CA CYS A 83 5.38 -7.98 9.44
C CYS A 83 4.86 -7.05 8.31
N TYR A 84 5.12 -5.75 8.42
CA TYR A 84 4.73 -4.77 7.42
C TYR A 84 5.46 -5.01 6.12
N LEU A 85 6.79 -5.15 6.13
CA LEU A 85 7.57 -5.46 4.94
C LEU A 85 7.15 -6.79 4.28
N LYS A 86 6.84 -7.83 5.07
CA LYS A 86 6.26 -9.07 4.51
C LYS A 86 4.90 -8.84 3.83
N SER A 87 4.09 -7.94 4.37
CA SER A 87 2.82 -7.54 3.74
C SER A 87 3.06 -6.79 2.43
N ILE A 88 4.06 -5.92 2.41
CA ILE A 88 4.49 -5.19 1.21
C ILE A 88 4.99 -6.16 0.14
N ASP A 89 5.79 -7.16 0.51
CA ASP A 89 6.28 -8.19 -0.43
C ASP A 89 5.12 -8.96 -1.07
N ARG A 90 4.10 -9.30 -0.28
CA ARG A 90 2.89 -9.95 -0.81
C ARG A 90 2.14 -9.06 -1.80
N ILE A 91 2.02 -7.76 -1.50
CA ILE A 91 1.35 -6.78 -2.37
C ILE A 91 2.18 -6.53 -3.64
N PHE A 92 3.50 -6.44 -3.51
CA PHE A 92 4.43 -6.30 -4.63
C PHE A 92 4.32 -7.49 -5.57
N ALA A 93 4.28 -8.73 -5.05
CA ALA A 93 4.06 -9.92 -5.86
C ALA A 93 2.78 -9.83 -6.70
N TYR A 94 1.67 -9.33 -6.12
CA TYR A 94 0.42 -9.10 -6.86
C TYR A 94 0.59 -8.07 -8.01
N PHE A 95 1.43 -7.06 -7.84
CA PHE A 95 1.75 -6.07 -8.88
C PHE A 95 2.91 -6.49 -9.80
N GLU A 96 3.43 -7.72 -9.64
CA GLU A 96 4.59 -8.22 -10.37
C GLU A 96 5.82 -7.33 -10.17
N LEU A 97 5.99 -6.90 -8.92
CA LEU A 97 7.13 -6.17 -8.40
C LEU A 97 7.86 -7.01 -7.36
N GLU A 98 9.12 -6.72 -7.16
CA GLU A 98 9.96 -7.27 -6.09
C GLU A 98 10.86 -6.19 -5.50
N ARG A 99 11.45 -6.46 -4.33
CA ARG A 99 12.37 -5.52 -3.68
C ARG A 99 13.63 -6.18 -3.17
N GLU A 100 14.70 -5.40 -3.17
CA GLU A 100 15.94 -5.70 -2.47
C GLU A 100 16.26 -4.51 -1.55
N GLY A 101 16.10 -4.70 -0.23
CA GLY A 101 16.13 -3.60 0.72
C GLY A 101 15.05 -2.56 0.41
N SER A 102 15.48 -1.33 0.10
CA SER A 102 14.64 -0.19 -0.29
C SER A 102 14.42 -0.07 -1.80
N LEU A 103 15.16 -0.83 -2.62
CA LEU A 103 15.06 -0.77 -4.08
C LEU A 103 13.90 -1.64 -4.56
N VAL A 104 13.20 -1.20 -5.61
CA VAL A 104 12.04 -1.90 -6.18
C VAL A 104 12.27 -2.13 -7.66
N PHE A 105 11.90 -3.32 -8.14
CA PHE A 105 12.11 -3.75 -9.51
C PHE A 105 10.87 -4.45 -10.07
N PRO A 106 10.61 -4.34 -11.38
CA PRO A 106 9.62 -5.18 -12.04
C PRO A 106 10.16 -6.60 -12.20
N THR A 107 9.34 -7.62 -11.93
CA THR A 107 9.70 -9.01 -12.21
C THR A 107 9.91 -9.22 -13.71
N LYS A 108 10.57 -10.33 -14.08
CA LYS A 108 10.74 -10.70 -15.49
C LYS A 108 9.41 -10.80 -16.24
N VAL A 109 8.37 -11.31 -15.57
CA VAL A 109 7.00 -11.39 -16.10
C VAL A 109 6.45 -10.00 -16.46
N LEU A 110 6.62 -9.01 -15.59
CA LEU A 110 6.20 -7.63 -15.89
C LEU A 110 7.07 -6.97 -16.97
N GLN A 111 8.36 -7.26 -17.00
CA GLN A 111 9.26 -6.76 -18.05
C GLN A 111 8.85 -7.26 -19.44
N ASP A 112 8.38 -8.51 -19.56
CA ASP A 112 7.97 -9.09 -20.85
C ASP A 112 6.52 -8.74 -21.23
N ARG A 113 5.69 -8.31 -20.26
CA ARG A 113 4.30 -7.90 -20.50
C ARG A 113 4.23 -6.52 -21.17
N SER A 114 3.26 -6.35 -22.07
CA SER A 114 3.00 -5.10 -22.81
C SER A 114 2.29 -4.01 -21.99
N PHE A 115 1.74 -4.36 -20.84
CA PHE A 115 1.08 -3.42 -19.93
C PHE A 115 1.41 -3.74 -18.47
N TRP A 116 1.31 -2.75 -17.59
CA TRP A 116 1.44 -2.96 -16.14
C TRP A 116 0.10 -3.00 -15.43
N LEU A 117 -0.66 -1.89 -15.48
CA LEU A 117 -1.91 -1.72 -14.76
C LEU A 117 -3.10 -1.69 -15.72
N HIS A 118 -4.19 -2.34 -15.34
CA HIS A 118 -5.40 -2.41 -16.14
C HIS A 118 -6.20 -1.09 -16.05
N PRO A 119 -6.57 -0.45 -17.18
CA PRO A 119 -7.27 0.83 -17.17
C PRO A 119 -8.65 0.84 -16.48
N ALA A 120 -9.33 -0.31 -16.40
CA ALA A 120 -10.64 -0.43 -15.77
C ALA A 120 -10.57 -0.67 -14.25
N GLY A 121 -9.37 -0.86 -13.69
CA GLY A 121 -9.17 -1.24 -12.31
C GLY A 121 -8.91 -0.08 -11.34
N HIS A 122 -9.01 -0.38 -10.04
CA HIS A 122 -8.59 0.52 -8.97
C HIS A 122 -7.10 0.38 -8.60
N GLU A 123 -6.31 -0.28 -9.45
CA GLU A 123 -4.89 -0.56 -9.24
C GLU A 123 -4.06 0.71 -9.06
N THR A 124 -4.32 1.75 -9.86
CA THR A 124 -3.63 3.05 -9.71
C THR A 124 -3.88 3.70 -8.35
N LYS A 125 -5.07 3.53 -7.78
CA LYS A 125 -5.41 4.00 -6.43
C LYS A 125 -4.71 3.17 -5.36
N LYS A 126 -4.57 1.85 -5.56
CA LYS A 126 -3.81 0.96 -4.67
C LYS A 126 -2.32 1.36 -4.65
N ILE A 127 -1.71 1.59 -5.81
CA ILE A 127 -0.32 2.10 -5.91
C ILE A 127 -0.18 3.45 -5.18
N SER A 128 -1.11 4.39 -5.39
CA SER A 128 -1.10 5.67 -4.66
C SER A 128 -1.11 5.45 -3.15
N ARG A 129 -1.98 4.56 -2.68
CA ARG A 129 -2.10 4.25 -1.25
C ARG A 129 -0.86 3.52 -0.71
N LEU A 130 -0.26 2.66 -1.51
CA LEU A 130 0.97 1.92 -1.18
C LEU A 130 2.14 2.89 -0.99
N ILE A 131 2.35 3.81 -1.93
CA ILE A 131 3.39 4.84 -1.83
C ILE A 131 3.20 5.69 -0.56
N HIS A 132 1.97 6.15 -0.30
CA HIS A 132 1.70 6.96 0.89
C HIS A 132 1.84 6.16 2.18
N SER A 133 1.39 4.90 2.21
CA SER A 133 1.52 4.04 3.38
C SER A 133 2.98 3.83 3.75
N LEU A 134 3.83 3.51 2.77
CA LEU A 134 5.27 3.36 2.96
C LEU A 134 5.91 4.63 3.53
N SER A 135 5.54 5.81 3.01
CA SER A 135 6.14 7.07 3.43
C SER A 135 5.82 7.45 4.87
N VAL A 136 4.66 7.01 5.40
CA VAL A 136 4.26 7.31 6.78
C VAL A 136 4.54 6.17 7.76
N CYS A 137 4.76 4.94 7.29
CA CYS A 137 4.96 3.76 8.14
C CYS A 137 6.42 3.38 8.35
N GLY A 138 7.35 4.34 8.23
CA GLY A 138 8.78 4.12 8.49
C GLY A 138 9.59 3.60 7.30
N GLN A 139 9.02 3.54 6.10
CA GLN A 139 9.66 3.01 4.89
C GLN A 139 9.83 4.08 3.81
N PHE A 140 10.29 5.27 4.20
CA PHE A 140 10.35 6.46 3.34
C PHE A 140 11.18 6.25 2.07
N GLU A 141 12.37 5.65 2.19
CA GLU A 141 13.24 5.40 1.05
C GLU A 141 12.60 4.43 0.04
N LEU A 142 11.98 3.35 0.55
CA LEU A 142 11.23 2.40 -0.27
C LEU A 142 10.03 3.08 -0.96
N ALA A 143 9.37 4.02 -0.28
CA ALA A 143 8.29 4.81 -0.84
C ALA A 143 8.75 5.67 -2.03
N VAL A 144 9.90 6.34 -1.91
CA VAL A 144 10.51 7.15 -2.98
C VAL A 144 10.91 6.28 -4.17
N ASN A 145 11.50 5.11 -3.93
CA ASN A 145 11.90 4.20 -4.99
C ASN A 145 10.69 3.62 -5.72
N LEU A 146 9.65 3.22 -4.99
CA LEU A 146 8.39 2.79 -5.58
C LEU A 146 7.74 3.93 -6.39
N GLN A 147 7.73 5.16 -5.89
CA GLN A 147 7.17 6.32 -6.59
C GLN A 147 7.85 6.54 -7.95
N LYS A 148 9.20 6.54 -7.97
CA LYS A 148 9.98 6.69 -9.20
C LYS A 148 9.69 5.57 -10.19
N LEU A 149 9.71 4.32 -9.73
CA LEU A 149 9.42 3.16 -10.58
C LEU A 149 7.99 3.23 -11.13
N ALA A 150 7.01 3.57 -10.29
CA ALA A 150 5.61 3.64 -10.70
C ALA A 150 5.39 4.72 -11.77
N ILE A 151 6.02 5.88 -11.66
CA ILE A 151 5.96 6.93 -12.69
C ILE A 151 6.59 6.43 -14.00
N SER A 152 7.76 5.78 -13.93
CA SER A 152 8.45 5.23 -15.10
C SER A 152 7.60 4.16 -15.81
N LEU A 153 7.22 3.09 -15.09
CA LEU A 153 6.38 2.00 -15.62
C LEU A 153 5.01 2.50 -16.08
N GLY A 154 4.43 3.43 -15.34
CA GLY A 154 3.15 4.04 -15.66
C GLY A 154 3.15 4.84 -16.96
N THR A 155 4.30 5.44 -17.30
CA THR A 155 4.50 6.18 -18.56
C THR A 155 4.84 5.24 -19.71
N GLU A 156 5.67 4.21 -19.46
CA GLU A 156 6.14 3.27 -20.50
C GLU A 156 5.08 2.21 -20.87
N LYS A 157 4.41 1.64 -19.86
CA LYS A 157 3.55 0.45 -19.99
C LYS A 157 2.14 0.66 -19.46
N GLY A 158 1.79 1.87 -19.02
CA GLY A 158 0.54 2.13 -18.33
C GLY A 158 -0.49 2.81 -19.22
N TYR A 159 -1.76 2.44 -19.04
CA TYR A 159 -2.89 3.27 -19.46
C TYR A 159 -3.25 4.23 -18.34
N ILE A 160 -2.31 5.11 -17.96
CA ILE A 160 -2.46 5.98 -16.80
C ILE A 160 -2.80 7.40 -17.25
N GLN A 161 -3.90 7.93 -16.72
CA GLN A 161 -4.31 9.31 -16.96
C GLN A 161 -3.27 10.28 -16.39
N ASP A 162 -2.99 11.39 -17.09
CA ASP A 162 -2.06 12.43 -16.65
C ASP A 162 -2.35 12.93 -15.24
N LYS A 163 -3.63 13.02 -14.87
CA LYS A 163 -4.05 13.39 -13.52
C LYS A 163 -3.50 12.44 -12.46
N THR A 164 -3.47 11.14 -12.73
CA THR A 164 -2.94 10.12 -11.81
C THR A 164 -1.42 10.23 -11.71
N LEU A 165 -0.72 10.40 -12.83
CA LEU A 165 0.73 10.65 -12.82
C LEU A 165 1.07 11.91 -12.01
N GLY A 166 0.30 12.99 -12.19
CA GLY A 166 0.45 14.22 -11.42
C GLY A 166 0.15 14.07 -9.92
N ILE A 167 -0.71 13.12 -9.53
CA ILE A 167 -0.89 12.73 -8.13
C ILE A 167 0.37 12.02 -7.63
N TRP A 168 0.86 11.02 -8.36
CA TRP A 168 2.04 10.25 -7.96
C TRP A 168 3.28 11.11 -7.80
N GLN A 169 3.50 12.09 -8.68
CA GLN A 169 4.61 13.04 -8.59
C GLN A 169 4.59 13.91 -7.32
N LYS A 170 3.44 14.04 -6.63
CA LYS A 170 3.24 14.94 -5.49
C LYS A 170 2.75 14.22 -4.22
N ILE A 171 2.79 12.89 -4.21
CA ILE A 171 2.13 12.08 -3.18
C ILE A 171 2.96 11.97 -1.87
N ILE A 172 4.28 12.14 -1.97
CA ILE A 172 5.22 12.21 -0.86
C ILE A 172 5.74 13.65 -0.78
#